data_AF-A0A453FNG1-F1
#
_entry.id   AF-A0A453FNG1-F1
#
_cell.length_a   1.000
_cell.length_b   1.000
_cell.length_c   1.000
_cell.angle_alpha   90.00
_cell.angle_beta   90.00
_cell.angle_gamma   90.00
#
_symmetry.space_group_name_H-M   'P 1'
#
loop_
_entity.id
_entity.type
_entity.pdbx_description
1 polymer ?
#
loop_
_entity_poly.entity_id
_entity_poly.type
_entity_poly.pdbx_seq_one_letter_code
_entity_poly.pdbx_strand_id
1 'polypeptide(L)'
;QEEFVGLVYKETILVGHSLENDLLALRISHDLVIDTAVLYKYNRGPRCKIALRVLANKYLSRVIQNTGSGHDSVEDARAALDLAFLKIKYGPDFGSPPSFSRRKLSSILHECGKRSSLIDEVFVLDRYSDASCNSIAVFSDDDALSRSMKE
;
A
#
# COMPACT_ATOMS: atom_id res chain seq x y z
N GLN A 1 -8.80 -26.52 -15.25
CA GLN A 1 -7.33 -26.47 -15.38
C GLN A 1 -6.90 -26.69 -16.82
N GLU A 2 -7.40 -27.72 -17.52
CA GLU A 2 -7.08 -28.00 -18.93
C GLU A 2 -7.34 -26.81 -19.87
N GLU A 3 -8.50 -26.15 -19.75
CA GLU A 3 -8.84 -24.97 -20.55
C GLU A 3 -7.86 -23.80 -20.35
N PHE A 4 -7.47 -23.55 -19.10
CA PHE A 4 -6.51 -22.49 -18.78
C PHE A 4 -5.16 -22.74 -19.44
N VAL A 5 -4.67 -23.97 -19.40
CA VAL A 5 -3.39 -24.35 -20.04
C VAL A 5 -3.47 -24.28 -21.56
N GLY A 6 -4.64 -24.46 -22.16
CA GLY A 6 -4.86 -24.25 -23.60
C GLY A 6 -4.88 -22.78 -24.04
N LEU A 7 -5.15 -21.85 -23.12
CA LEU A 7 -5.27 -20.41 -23.40
C LEU A 7 -4.05 -19.60 -22.94
N VAL A 8 -3.36 -20.05 -21.90
CA VAL A 8 -2.26 -19.34 -21.25
C VAL A 8 -0.94 -20.01 -21.58
N TYR A 9 -0.13 -19.32 -22.39
CA TYR A 9 1.22 -19.73 -22.73
C TYR A 9 2.23 -19.13 -21.76
N LYS A 10 3.47 -19.60 -21.82
CA LYS A 10 4.57 -19.12 -20.97
C LYS A 10 4.80 -17.61 -21.11
N GLU A 11 4.59 -17.07 -22.31
CA GLU A 11 4.79 -15.67 -22.66
C GLU A 11 3.56 -14.79 -22.36
N THR A 12 2.41 -15.40 -22.05
CA THR A 12 1.19 -14.67 -21.70
C THR A 12 1.38 -13.95 -20.38
N ILE A 13 1.12 -12.65 -20.31
CA ILE A 13 1.18 -11.91 -19.05
C ILE A 13 -0.18 -12.00 -18.35
N LEU A 14 -0.21 -12.59 -17.16
CA LEU A 14 -1.42 -12.65 -16.34
C LEU A 14 -1.58 -11.34 -15.57
N VAL A 15 -2.79 -10.78 -15.60
CA VAL A 15 -3.11 -9.54 -14.88
C VAL A 15 -4.28 -9.80 -13.95
N GLY A 16 -4.17 -9.40 -12.69
CA GLY A 16 -5.23 -9.62 -11.71
C GLY A 16 -4.96 -8.97 -10.36
N HIS A 17 -5.67 -9.41 -9.33
CA HIS A 17 -5.57 -8.87 -7.98
C HIS A 17 -5.43 -9.99 -6.96
N SER A 18 -4.29 -10.08 -6.28
CA SER A 18 -3.96 -11.19 -5.37
C SER A 18 -4.03 -12.56 -6.07
N LEU A 19 -3.49 -12.62 -7.29
CA LEU A 19 -3.49 -13.82 -8.16
C LEU A 19 -2.76 -15.00 -7.53
N GLU A 20 -1.93 -14.76 -6.50
CA GLU A 20 -1.29 -15.87 -5.78
C GLU A 20 -2.30 -16.86 -5.22
N ASN A 21 -3.49 -16.41 -4.79
CA ASN A 21 -4.51 -17.30 -4.25
C ASN A 21 -5.16 -18.12 -5.36
N ASP A 22 -5.45 -17.49 -6.50
CA ASP A 22 -6.05 -18.15 -7.66
C ASP A 22 -5.09 -19.19 -8.26
N LEU A 23 -3.83 -18.83 -8.45
CA LEU A 23 -2.79 -19.71 -8.99
C LEU A 23 -2.49 -20.88 -8.04
N LEU A 24 -2.49 -20.63 -6.72
CA LEU A 24 -2.34 -21.68 -5.71
C LEU A 24 -3.52 -22.66 -5.75
N ALA A 25 -4.75 -22.16 -5.86
CA ALA A 25 -5.95 -22.98 -5.98
C ALA A 25 -5.94 -23.82 -7.26
N LEU A 26 -5.46 -23.25 -8.37
CA LEU A 26 -5.30 -23.94 -9.65
C LEU A 26 -4.07 -24.86 -9.71
N ARG A 27 -3.16 -24.78 -8.73
CA ARG A 27 -1.87 -25.49 -8.71
C ARG A 27 -1.04 -25.20 -9.97
N ILE A 28 -1.01 -23.95 -10.39
CA ILE A 28 -0.24 -23.47 -11.55
C ILE A 28 0.83 -22.50 -11.07
N SER A 29 2.04 -22.62 -11.61
CA SER A 29 3.10 -21.63 -11.46
C SER A 29 3.30 -20.90 -12.78
N HIS A 30 3.30 -19.57 -12.74
CA HIS A 30 3.47 -18.73 -13.92
C HIS A 30 4.33 -17.52 -13.58
N ASP A 31 5.36 -17.26 -14.39
CA ASP A 31 6.40 -16.28 -14.07
C ASP A 31 5.99 -14.84 -14.42
N LEU A 32 5.15 -14.67 -15.45
CA LEU A 32 4.77 -13.37 -15.98
C LEU A 32 3.43 -12.90 -15.39
N VAL A 33 3.50 -12.29 -14.22
CA VAL A 33 2.30 -11.83 -13.48
C VAL A 33 2.39 -10.34 -13.14
N ILE A 34 1.35 -9.61 -13.49
CA ILE A 34 1.09 -8.24 -13.03
C ILE A 34 -0.03 -8.30 -11.98
N ASP A 35 0.36 -8.26 -10.71
CA ASP A 35 -0.58 -8.28 -9.60
C ASP A 35 -0.84 -6.86 -9.06
N THR A 36 -2.08 -6.40 -9.17
CA THR A 36 -2.49 -5.08 -8.69
C THR A 36 -2.42 -4.91 -7.17
N ALA A 37 -2.56 -5.99 -6.40
CA ALA A 37 -2.36 -5.95 -4.95
C ALA A 37 -0.90 -5.67 -4.58
N VAL A 38 0.04 -6.06 -5.46
CA VAL A 38 1.47 -5.79 -5.32
C VAL A 38 1.86 -4.45 -5.96
N LEU A 39 1.22 -4.04 -7.06
CA LEU A 39 1.47 -2.74 -7.70
C LEU A 39 1.07 -1.54 -6.84
N TYR A 40 0.00 -1.68 -6.04
CA TYR A 40 -0.56 -0.61 -5.21
C TYR A 40 -0.34 -0.89 -3.72
N LYS A 41 0.93 -0.95 -3.29
CA LYS A 41 1.29 -1.21 -1.88
C LYS A 41 0.86 -0.07 -0.96
N TYR A 42 0.53 -0.46 0.27
CA TYR A 42 0.28 0.46 1.38
C TYR A 42 1.51 0.59 2.27
N ASN A 43 1.80 1.79 2.79
CA ASN A 43 2.98 2.07 3.62
C ASN A 43 2.94 1.45 5.04
N ARG A 44 1.88 0.74 5.45
CA ARG A 44 1.84 0.07 6.78
C ARG A 44 2.51 -1.30 6.82
N GLY A 45 3.55 -1.48 6.01
CA GLY A 45 4.38 -2.68 6.00
C GLY A 45 3.98 -3.74 4.96
N PRO A 46 4.85 -4.76 4.75
CA PRO A 46 4.81 -5.68 3.62
C PRO A 46 3.60 -6.63 3.57
N ARG A 47 2.72 -6.65 4.59
CA ARG A 47 1.64 -7.65 4.74
C ARG A 47 0.23 -7.13 4.48
N CYS A 48 0.03 -5.82 4.28
CA CYS A 48 -1.31 -5.27 4.08
C CYS A 48 -1.58 -5.04 2.59
N LYS A 49 -2.33 -5.95 1.96
CA LYS A 49 -2.89 -5.79 0.61
C LYS A 49 -4.13 -4.90 0.68
N ILE A 50 -4.21 -3.91 -0.20
CA ILE A 50 -5.40 -3.06 -0.33
C ILE A 50 -6.44 -3.84 -1.14
N ALA A 51 -7.68 -3.95 -0.66
CA ALA A 51 -8.75 -4.62 -1.38
C ALA A 51 -9.02 -3.96 -2.75
N LEU A 52 -9.32 -4.77 -3.77
CA LEU A 52 -9.60 -4.31 -5.14
C LEU A 52 -10.70 -3.22 -5.17
N ARG A 53 -11.79 -3.40 -4.41
CA ARG A 53 -12.88 -2.41 -4.31
C ARG A 53 -12.39 -1.03 -3.87
N VAL A 54 -11.42 -0.98 -2.95
CA VAL A 54 -10.83 0.28 -2.48
C VAL A 54 -9.98 0.92 -3.58
N LEU A 55 -9.17 0.12 -4.29
CA LEU A 55 -8.36 0.62 -5.40
C LEU A 55 -9.22 1.12 -6.57
N ALA A 56 -10.24 0.36 -6.96
CA ALA A 56 -11.17 0.73 -8.01
C ALA A 56 -11.92 2.03 -7.69
N ASN A 57 -12.39 2.18 -6.45
CA ASN A 57 -13.03 3.41 -6.01
C ASN A 57 -12.05 4.60 -6.05
N LYS A 58 -10.83 4.40 -5.52
CA LYS A 58 -9.82 5.47 -5.40
C LYS A 58 -9.26 5.95 -6.73
N TYR A 59 -8.94 5.04 -7.65
CA TYR A 59 -8.18 5.36 -8.86
C TYR A 59 -9.00 5.31 -10.15
N LEU A 60 -10.09 4.54 -10.17
CA LEU A 60 -11.00 4.45 -11.34
C LEU A 60 -12.33 5.17 -11.10
N SER A 61 -12.58 5.69 -9.90
CA SER A 61 -13.89 6.24 -9.49
C SER A 61 -15.04 5.26 -9.74
N ARG A 62 -14.76 3.94 -9.62
CA ARG A 62 -15.71 2.86 -9.87
C ARG A 62 -16.09 2.16 -8.56
N VAL A 63 -17.37 1.95 -8.34
CA VAL A 63 -17.88 1.11 -7.26
C VAL A 63 -18.09 -0.29 -7.82
N ILE A 64 -17.38 -1.27 -7.31
CA ILE A 64 -17.47 -2.69 -7.69
C ILE A 64 -17.87 -3.53 -6.47
N GLN A 65 -18.34 -4.76 -6.68
CA GLN A 65 -18.70 -5.71 -5.61
C GLN A 65 -19.75 -5.14 -4.62
N ASN A 66 -20.68 -4.30 -5.10
CA ASN A 66 -21.68 -3.64 -4.26
C ASN A 66 -23.00 -4.44 -4.14
N THR A 67 -23.07 -5.59 -4.80
CA THR A 67 -24.25 -6.46 -4.79
C THR A 67 -24.12 -7.49 -3.67
N GLY A 68 -25.16 -7.64 -2.85
CA GLY A 68 -25.21 -8.68 -1.81
C GLY A 68 -25.28 -10.12 -2.36
N SER A 69 -25.32 -10.29 -3.68
CA SER A 69 -25.42 -11.57 -4.39
C SER A 69 -24.06 -12.21 -4.73
N GLY A 70 -22.96 -11.74 -4.13
CA GLY A 70 -21.61 -12.21 -4.45
C GLY A 70 -20.87 -11.29 -5.44
N HIS A 71 -19.66 -11.70 -5.82
CA HIS A 71 -18.78 -10.94 -6.72
C HIS A 71 -18.93 -11.40 -8.17
N ASP A 72 -18.78 -10.46 -9.11
CA ASP A 72 -18.69 -10.74 -10.54
C ASP A 72 -17.21 -10.82 -10.95
N SER A 73 -16.76 -12.01 -11.36
CA SER A 73 -15.38 -12.26 -11.78
C SER A 73 -14.98 -11.42 -13.00
N VAL A 74 -15.93 -11.10 -13.89
CA VAL A 74 -15.67 -10.28 -15.08
C VAL A 74 -15.47 -8.82 -14.70
N GLU A 75 -16.27 -8.31 -13.76
CA GLU A 75 -16.10 -6.97 -13.17
C GLU A 75 -14.72 -6.84 -12.51
N ASP A 76 -14.36 -7.82 -11.68
CA ASP A 76 -13.11 -7.83 -10.93
C ASP A 76 -11.88 -7.90 -11.88
N ALA A 77 -11.93 -8.78 -12.89
CA ALA A 77 -10.86 -8.89 -13.89
C ALA A 77 -10.67 -7.59 -14.68
N ARG A 78 -11.77 -6.94 -15.09
CA ARG A 78 -11.72 -5.65 -15.79
C ARG A 78 -11.15 -4.54 -14.89
N ALA A 79 -11.59 -4.47 -13.64
CA ALA A 79 -11.09 -3.47 -12.70
C ALA A 79 -9.57 -3.64 -12.43
N ALA A 80 -9.09 -4.87 -12.28
CA ALA A 80 -7.67 -5.15 -12.12
C ALA A 80 -6.86 -4.76 -13.37
N LEU A 81 -7.37 -5.08 -14.57
CA LEU A 81 -6.72 -4.69 -15.83
C LEU A 81 -6.65 -3.18 -16.01
N ASP A 82 -7.75 -2.46 -15.75
CA ASP A 82 -7.81 -1.00 -15.81
C ASP A 82 -6.81 -0.35 -14.84
N LEU A 83 -6.69 -0.87 -13.62
CA LEU A 83 -5.71 -0.40 -12.63
C LEU A 83 -4.26 -0.63 -13.10
N ALA A 84 -3.98 -1.76 -13.74
CA ALA A 84 -2.65 -2.04 -14.30
C ALA A 84 -2.32 -1.04 -15.43
N PHE A 85 -3.25 -0.82 -16.36
CA PHE A 85 -3.09 0.17 -17.42
C PHE A 85 -2.88 1.58 -16.89
N LEU A 86 -3.60 1.95 -15.84
CA LEU A 86 -3.47 3.27 -15.21
C LEU A 86 -2.05 3.48 -14.66
N LYS A 87 -1.49 2.47 -14.00
CA LYS A 87 -0.12 2.50 -13.48
C LYS A 87 0.90 2.59 -14.63
N ILE A 88 0.71 1.81 -15.69
CA ILE A 88 1.60 1.85 -16.87
C ILE A 88 1.57 3.23 -17.53
N LYS A 89 0.38 3.84 -17.65
CA LYS A 89 0.19 5.15 -18.28
C LYS A 89 0.85 6.29 -17.50
N TYR A 90 0.74 6.29 -16.18
CA TYR A 90 1.24 7.38 -15.33
C TYR A 90 2.60 7.10 -14.67
N GLY A 91 3.14 5.89 -14.88
CA GLY A 91 4.45 5.49 -14.38
C GLY A 91 4.43 4.80 -13.01
N PRO A 92 5.59 4.29 -12.57
CA PRO A 92 5.72 3.45 -11.37
C PRO A 92 5.33 4.16 -10.07
N ASP A 93 5.44 5.49 -10.03
CA ASP A 93 5.09 6.30 -8.87
C ASP A 93 3.59 6.58 -8.73
N PHE A 94 2.79 6.24 -9.75
CA PHE A 94 1.35 6.46 -9.69
C PHE A 94 0.69 5.67 -8.56
N GLY A 95 -0.05 6.34 -7.67
CA GLY A 95 -0.69 5.72 -6.52
C GLY A 95 0.28 5.27 -5.42
N SER A 96 1.59 5.47 -5.60
CA SER A 96 2.54 5.48 -4.49
C SER A 96 2.23 6.68 -3.60
N PRO A 97 2.35 6.57 -2.28
CA PRO A 97 2.32 7.75 -1.44
C PRO A 97 3.38 8.71 -1.97
N PRO A 98 3.12 10.03 -1.98
CA PRO A 98 4.14 11.00 -2.31
C PRO A 98 5.38 10.61 -1.52
N SER A 99 6.50 10.42 -2.20
CA SER A 99 7.78 10.36 -1.54
C SER A 99 7.90 11.70 -0.83
N PHE A 100 7.52 11.72 0.44
CA PHE A 100 7.91 12.79 1.34
C PHE A 100 9.42 12.59 1.53
N SER A 101 10.19 12.91 0.49
CA SER A 101 11.55 13.41 0.58
C SER A 101 11.54 14.85 1.11
N ARG A 102 10.45 15.27 1.79
CA ARG A 102 10.55 16.38 2.72
C ARG A 102 11.41 15.87 3.86
N ARG A 103 12.60 16.46 3.96
CA ARG A 103 13.47 16.35 5.13
C ARG A 103 12.59 16.45 6.39
N LYS A 104 12.74 15.51 7.31
CA LYS A 104 11.98 15.53 8.56
C LYS A 104 12.35 16.81 9.31
N LEU A 105 11.37 17.40 9.99
CA LEU A 105 11.62 18.62 10.77
C LEU A 105 12.74 18.38 11.80
N SER A 106 12.79 17.19 12.40
CA SER A 106 13.88 16.77 13.30
C SER A 106 15.24 16.86 12.63
N SER A 107 15.41 16.32 11.41
CA SER A 107 16.68 16.38 10.69
C SER A 107 17.09 17.82 10.36
N ILE A 108 16.12 18.67 9.97
CA ILE A 108 16.37 20.10 9.71
C ILE A 108 16.83 20.80 10.98
N LEU A 109 16.13 20.60 12.10
CA LEU A 109 16.47 21.21 13.38
C LEU A 109 17.86 20.77 13.85
N HIS A 110 18.17 19.48 13.74
CA HIS A 110 19.47 18.93 14.09
C HIS A 110 20.61 19.53 13.25
N GLU A 111 20.43 19.64 11.93
CA GLU A 111 21.42 20.30 11.05
C GLU A 111 21.59 21.79 11.38
N CYS A 112 20.54 22.46 11.87
CA CYS A 112 20.62 23.81 12.43
C CYS A 112 21.20 23.88 13.86
N GLY A 113 21.71 22.76 14.40
CA GLY A 113 22.28 22.67 15.74
C GLY A 113 21.25 22.75 16.87
N LYS A 114 19.97 22.50 16.58
CA LYS A 114 18.88 22.48 17.56
C LYS A 114 18.63 21.06 18.03
N ARG A 115 18.50 20.88 19.34
CA ARG A 115 17.98 19.65 19.94
C ARG A 115 16.46 19.71 19.96
N SER A 116 15.82 18.59 19.63
CA SER A 116 14.36 18.46 19.65
C SER A 116 13.94 17.11 20.21
N SER A 117 12.81 17.10 20.91
CA SER A 117 12.11 15.88 21.36
C SER A 117 10.73 15.80 20.70
N LEU A 118 10.36 14.61 20.24
CA LEU A 118 9.04 14.28 19.70
C LEU A 118 8.33 13.38 20.71
N ILE A 119 7.19 13.84 21.22
CA ILE A 119 6.37 13.14 22.22
C ILE A 119 5.01 12.87 21.56
N ASP A 120 4.76 11.62 21.17
CA ASP A 120 3.52 11.27 20.45
C ASP A 120 3.29 9.75 20.49
N GLU A 121 2.17 9.28 19.92
CA GLU A 121 1.90 7.87 19.74
C GLU A 121 2.93 7.20 18.81
N VAL A 122 3.14 5.90 19.01
CA VAL A 122 4.14 5.09 18.29
C VAL A 122 4.02 5.22 16.77
N PHE A 123 2.79 5.26 16.23
CA PHE A 123 2.57 5.38 14.78
C PHE A 123 3.00 6.74 14.21
N VAL A 124 2.89 7.81 15.00
CA VAL A 124 3.31 9.15 14.62
C VAL A 124 4.83 9.24 14.69
N LEU A 125 5.43 8.69 15.75
CA LEU A 125 6.89 8.63 15.90
C LEU A 125 7.56 7.83 14.78
N ASP A 126 7.08 6.64 14.45
CA ASP A 126 7.63 5.82 13.35
C ASP A 126 7.63 6.58 12.01
N ARG A 127 6.62 7.42 11.81
CA ARG A 127 6.49 8.23 10.59
C ARG A 127 7.41 9.45 10.59
N TYR A 128 7.47 10.19 11.69
CA TYR A 128 8.04 11.55 11.70
C TYR A 128 9.35 11.69 12.47
N SER A 129 9.68 10.76 13.36
CA SER A 129 10.94 10.79 14.10
C SER A 129 12.06 10.10 13.34
N ASP A 130 13.29 10.45 13.65
CA ASP A 130 14.50 9.80 13.17
C ASP A 130 15.57 9.84 14.28
N ALA A 131 16.76 9.30 14.00
CA ALA A 131 17.87 9.28 14.95
C ALA A 131 18.39 10.67 15.33
N SER A 132 17.88 11.75 14.73
CA SER A 132 18.31 13.12 15.00
C SER A 132 17.52 13.81 16.12
N CYS A 133 16.49 13.16 16.66
CA CYS A 133 15.67 13.67 17.76
C CYS A 133 15.42 12.62 18.85
N ASN A 134 15.18 13.07 20.08
CA ASN A 134 14.67 12.18 21.13
C ASN A 134 13.21 11.83 20.81
N SER A 135 12.83 10.55 20.92
CA SER A 135 11.48 10.08 20.60
C SER A 135 10.86 9.43 21.84
N ILE A 136 9.72 9.94 22.29
CA ILE A 136 9.05 9.49 23.51
C ILE A 136 7.65 9.03 23.17
N ALA A 137 7.45 7.73 23.17
CA ALA A 137 6.15 7.11 22.92
C ALA A 137 5.20 7.32 24.10
N VAL A 138 4.00 7.80 23.82
CA VAL A 138 2.91 7.98 24.79
C VAL A 138 1.67 7.21 24.35
N PHE A 139 0.80 6.92 25.33
CA PHE A 139 -0.39 6.09 25.13
C PHE A 139 -1.70 6.78 25.51
N SER A 140 -1.64 8.04 25.95
CA SER A 140 -2.78 8.91 26.25
C SER A 140 -2.35 10.38 26.28
N ASP A 141 -3.31 11.30 26.19
CA ASP A 141 -3.06 12.74 26.30
C ASP A 141 -2.48 13.13 27.67
N ASP A 142 -2.94 12.49 28.75
CA ASP A 142 -2.41 12.72 30.10
C ASP A 142 -0.93 12.28 30.22
N ASP A 143 -0.56 11.15 29.60
CA ASP A 143 0.83 10.69 29.55
C ASP A 143 1.69 11.68 28.75
N ALA A 144 1.18 12.16 27.60
CA ALA A 144 1.82 13.21 26.80
C ALA A 144 2.11 14.49 27.58
N LEU A 145 1.12 14.98 28.35
CA LEU A 145 1.27 16.14 29.21
C LEU A 145 2.32 15.89 30.31
N SER A 146 2.27 14.72 30.96
CA SER A 146 3.19 14.40 32.05
C SER A 146 4.66 14.33 31.60
N ARG A 147 4.90 13.89 30.35
CA ARG A 147 6.24 13.76 29.79
C ARG A 147 6.76 15.05 29.19
N SER A 148 5.89 15.85 28.57
CA SER A 148 6.30 17.17 28.05
C SER A 148 6.77 18.12 29.16
N MET A 149 6.24 17.99 30.37
CA MET A 149 6.67 18.77 31.54
C MET A 149 8.07 18.39 32.07
N LYS A 150 8.62 17.24 31.67
CA LYS A 150 9.93 16.73 32.15
C LYS A 150 11.07 17.01 31.17
N GLU A 151 10.75 17.52 29.98
CA GLU A 151 11.65 17.74 28.84
C GLU A 151 12.02 19.22 28.69
#